data_AF-A0A2N3L0M4-F1
#
_entry.id   AF-A0A2N3L0M4-F1
#
_cell.length_a   1.000
_cell.length_b   1.000
_cell.length_c   1.000
_cell.angle_alpha   90.00
_cell.angle_beta   90.00
_cell.angle_gamma   90.00
#
_symmetry.space_group_name_H-M   'P 1'
#
loop_
_entity.id
_entity.type
_entity.pdbx_description
1 polymer ?
#
loop_
_entity_poly.entity_id
_entity_poly.type
_entity_poly.pdbx_seq_one_letter_code
_entity_poly.pdbx_strand_id
1 'polypeptide(L)'
;MARKRYRYDPETRKCYEIDLDAPPAPRSGPYIASDYQAYDCPITGRSVDGKREHRENLKQHNCRVLEPGETREAPKRSEEAFNTAVDRAVDKMMPV
;
A
#
# COMPACT_ATOMS: atom_id res chain seq x y z
N MET A 1 -23.61 -24.11 -34.42
CA MET A 1 -23.16 -24.75 -33.17
C MET A 1 -22.29 -23.75 -32.43
N ALA A 2 -22.74 -23.24 -31.27
CA ALA A 2 -21.94 -22.29 -30.48
C ALA A 2 -20.68 -22.98 -29.94
N ARG A 3 -19.53 -22.28 -29.95
CA ARG A 3 -18.25 -22.84 -29.48
C ARG A 3 -18.27 -22.85 -27.95
N LYS A 4 -18.32 -24.03 -27.33
CA LYS A 4 -18.19 -24.16 -25.86
C LYS A 4 -16.73 -24.03 -25.44
N ARG A 5 -16.45 -23.32 -24.34
CA ARG A 5 -15.13 -23.26 -23.70
C ARG A 5 -15.22 -23.86 -22.31
N TYR A 6 -14.19 -24.58 -21.90
CA TYR A 6 -14.12 -25.21 -20.59
C TYR A 6 -12.90 -24.71 -19.81
N ARG A 7 -13.06 -24.55 -18.49
CA ARG A 7 -11.96 -24.31 -17.55
C ARG A 7 -11.73 -25.59 -16.75
N TYR A 8 -10.50 -26.07 -16.74
CA TYR A 8 -10.09 -27.20 -15.91
C TYR A 8 -9.69 -26.72 -14.53
N ASP A 9 -10.17 -27.42 -13.50
CA ASP A 9 -9.76 -27.22 -12.11
C ASP A 9 -8.87 -28.39 -11.65
N PRO A 10 -7.60 -28.14 -11.29
CA PRO A 10 -6.66 -29.18 -10.89
C PRO A 10 -7.00 -29.84 -9.54
N GLU A 11 -7.71 -29.16 -8.64
CA GLU A 11 -8.03 -29.69 -7.31
C GLU A 11 -9.20 -30.68 -7.38
N THR A 12 -10.24 -30.32 -8.12
CA THR A 12 -11.45 -31.15 -8.25
C THR A 12 -11.41 -32.12 -9.43
N ARG A 13 -10.40 -32.03 -10.31
CA ARG A 13 -10.22 -32.81 -11.56
C ARG A 13 -11.45 -32.78 -12.47
N LYS A 14 -12.24 -31.70 -12.40
CA LYS A 14 -13.46 -31.51 -13.18
C LYS A 14 -13.28 -30.38 -14.19
N CYS A 15 -13.98 -30.50 -15.32
CA CYS A 15 -14.09 -29.45 -16.32
C CYS A 15 -15.41 -28.71 -16.13
N TYR A 16 -15.35 -27.39 -15.95
CA TYR A 16 -16.53 -26.54 -15.86
C TYR A 16 -16.71 -25.77 -17.17
N GLU A 17 -17.94 -25.72 -17.68
CA GLU A 17 -18.28 -24.90 -18.86
C GLU A 17 -18.18 -23.42 -18.47
N ILE A 18 -17.43 -22.65 -19.26
CA ILE A 18 -17.31 -21.21 -19.10
C ILE A 18 -18.50 -20.58 -19.82
N ASP A 19 -19.32 -19.83 -19.09
CA ASP A 19 -20.32 -18.97 -19.70
C ASP A 19 -19.63 -17.85 -20.50
N LEU A 20 -19.81 -17.86 -21.82
CA LEU A 20 -19.21 -16.89 -22.74
C LEU A 20 -20.03 -15.61 -22.85
N ASP A 21 -21.30 -15.66 -22.45
CA ASP A 21 -22.21 -14.52 -22.47
C ASP A 21 -22.17 -13.75 -21.14
N ALA A 22 -21.46 -14.28 -20.14
CA ALA A 22 -21.23 -13.61 -18.86
C ALA A 22 -20.48 -12.29 -19.05
N PRO A 23 -20.92 -11.20 -18.40
CA PRO A 23 -20.21 -9.94 -18.44
C PRO A 23 -18.80 -10.08 -17.82
N PRO A 24 -17.79 -9.36 -18.35
CA PRO A 24 -16.46 -9.41 -17.78
C PRO A 24 -16.47 -8.89 -16.33
N ALA A 25 -15.57 -9.43 -15.50
CA ALA A 25 -15.38 -8.93 -14.14
C ALA A 25 -15.11 -7.41 -14.15
N PRO A 26 -15.63 -6.64 -13.18
CA PRO A 26 -15.43 -5.20 -13.14
C PRO A 26 -13.94 -4.88 -13.02
N ARG A 27 -13.48 -3.88 -13.79
CA ARG A 27 -12.08 -3.46 -13.81
C ARG A 27 -11.62 -2.81 -12.51
N SER A 28 -12.56 -2.33 -11.70
CA SER A 28 -12.30 -1.71 -10.40
C SER A 28 -13.40 -2.10 -9.41
N GLY A 29 -13.03 -2.16 -8.13
CA GLY A 29 -13.94 -2.39 -7.02
C GLY A 29 -13.79 -1.30 -5.95
N PRO A 30 -14.71 -1.24 -4.98
CA PRO A 30 -14.57 -0.33 -3.85
C PRO A 30 -13.30 -0.68 -3.05
N TYR A 31 -12.53 0.34 -2.71
CA TYR A 31 -11.37 0.20 -1.82
C TYR A 31 -11.81 0.41 -0.38
N ILE A 32 -11.65 -0.61 0.46
CA ILE A 32 -11.94 -0.54 1.89
C ILE A 32 -10.62 -0.21 2.61
N ALA A 33 -10.51 1.03 3.10
CA ALA A 33 -9.35 1.46 3.87
C ALA A 33 -9.51 1.05 5.34
N SER A 34 -8.53 0.34 5.89
CA SER A 34 -8.51 -0.02 7.30
C SER A 34 -8.35 1.21 8.20
N ASP A 35 -8.72 1.06 9.47
CA ASP A 35 -8.46 2.07 10.49
C ASP A 35 -7.01 2.05 10.98
N TYR A 36 -6.65 3.08 11.75
CA TYR A 36 -5.35 3.15 12.39
C TYR A 36 -5.22 2.09 13.47
N GLN A 37 -4.02 1.50 13.58
CA GLN A 37 -3.70 0.60 14.68
C GLN A 37 -3.71 1.36 16.01
N ALA A 38 -4.17 0.67 17.05
CA ALA A 38 -4.11 1.20 18.40
C ALA A 38 -2.66 1.50 18.81
N TYR A 39 -2.43 2.64 19.45
CA TYR A 39 -1.12 3.02 19.96
C TYR A 39 -1.25 3.77 21.29
N ASP A 40 -0.21 3.70 22.11
CA ASP A 40 -0.17 4.45 23.35
C ASP A 40 0.30 5.88 23.09
N CYS A 41 -0.51 6.85 23.54
CA CYS A 41 -0.16 8.25 23.39
C CYS A 41 1.13 8.56 24.16
N PRO A 42 2.16 9.14 23.53
CA PRO A 42 3.43 9.40 24.20
C PRO A 42 3.36 10.48 25.30
N ILE A 43 2.29 11.29 25.30
CA ILE A 43 2.09 12.37 26.28
C ILE A 43 1.37 11.83 27.53
N THR A 44 0.37 10.97 27.34
CA THR A 44 -0.55 10.56 28.42
C THR A 44 -0.45 9.07 28.79
N GLY A 45 0.16 8.23 27.95
CA GLY A 45 0.20 6.77 28.11
C GLY A 45 -1.14 6.07 27.88
N ARG A 46 -2.17 6.79 27.43
CA ARG A 46 -3.48 6.22 27.12
C ARG A 46 -3.46 5.55 25.74
N SER A 47 -4.07 4.38 25.63
CA SER A 47 -4.33 3.72 24.36
C SER A 47 -5.34 4.52 23.52
N VAL A 48 -4.95 4.86 22.29
CA VAL A 48 -5.76 5.57 21.29
C VAL A 48 -6.05 4.61 20.16
N ASP A 49 -7.32 4.39 19.83
CA ASP A 49 -7.73 3.45 18.77
C ASP A 49 -8.56 4.12 17.66
N GLY A 50 -8.21 3.79 16.42
CA GLY A 50 -8.89 4.28 15.23
C GLY A 50 -8.69 5.78 14.91
N LYS A 51 -9.23 6.17 13.74
CA LYS A 51 -9.03 7.52 13.16
C LYS A 51 -9.72 8.64 13.94
N ARG A 52 -10.84 8.33 14.63
CA ARG A 52 -11.60 9.33 15.38
C ARG A 52 -10.86 9.73 16.65
N GLU A 53 -10.47 8.76 17.47
CA GLU A 53 -9.74 9.03 18.72
C GLU A 53 -8.37 9.65 18.44
N HIS A 54 -7.67 9.20 17.40
CA HIS A 54 -6.42 9.82 16.97
C HIS A 54 -6.57 11.33 16.72
N ARG A 55 -7.61 11.75 15.98
CA ARG A 55 -7.87 13.18 15.71
C ARG A 55 -8.26 13.95 16.96
N GLU A 56 -9.04 13.37 17.87
CA GLU A 56 -9.42 14.00 19.13
C GLU A 56 -8.20 14.19 20.04
N ASN A 57 -7.35 13.17 20.16
CA ASN A 57 -6.11 13.22 20.92
C ASN A 57 -5.15 14.29 20.40
N LEU A 58 -5.00 14.39 19.07
CA LEU A 58 -4.19 15.45 18.45
C LEU A 58 -4.73 16.85 18.79
N LYS A 59 -6.05 17.06 18.71
CA LYS A 59 -6.68 18.34 19.06
C LYS A 59 -6.49 18.70 20.53
N GLN A 60 -6.66 17.73 21.43
CA GLN A 60 -6.52 17.94 22.88
C GLN A 60 -5.11 18.37 23.28
N HIS A 61 -4.10 17.79 22.63
CA HIS A 61 -2.69 18.08 22.91
C HIS A 61 -2.07 19.13 21.99
N ASN A 62 -2.88 19.84 21.20
CA ASN A 62 -2.44 20.84 20.22
C ASN A 62 -1.33 20.31 19.28
N CYS A 63 -1.45 19.04 18.90
CA CYS A 63 -0.54 18.33 18.00
C CYS A 63 -1.16 18.23 16.60
N ARG A 64 -0.31 18.07 15.58
CA ARG A 64 -0.73 17.82 14.20
C ARG A 64 -0.04 16.59 13.63
N VAL A 65 -0.63 16.02 12.58
CA VAL A 65 0.05 15.02 11.76
C VAL A 65 1.18 15.71 11.01
N LEU A 66 2.32 15.02 10.91
CA LEU A 66 3.47 15.49 10.14
C LEU A 66 3.14 15.45 8.66
N GLU A 67 3.49 16.52 7.95
CA GLU A 67 3.32 16.59 6.51
C GLU A 67 4.36 15.72 5.79
N PRO A 68 4.09 15.28 4.55
CA PRO A 68 5.07 14.57 3.74
C PRO A 68 6.39 15.36 3.64
N GLY A 69 7.47 14.79 4.15
CA GLY A 69 8.81 15.42 4.19
C GLY A 69 9.23 15.99 5.54
N GLU A 70 8.36 16.01 6.55
CA GLU A 70 8.69 16.45 7.93
C GLU A 70 9.19 15.29 8.82
N THR A 71 9.20 14.05 8.31
CA THR A 71 9.66 12.84 9.00
C THR A 71 11.08 12.43 8.59
N ARG A 72 11.61 11.39 9.27
CA ARG A 72 12.83 10.62 8.90
C ARG A 72 12.89 10.13 7.44
N GLU A 73 11.86 10.35 6.62
CA GLU A 73 11.91 10.10 5.19
C GLU A 73 12.71 11.14 4.41
N ALA A 74 12.81 12.39 4.89
CA ALA A 74 13.67 13.40 4.28
C ALA A 74 15.16 12.95 4.21
N PRO A 75 15.78 12.45 5.30
CA PRO A 75 17.14 11.93 5.22
C PRO A 75 17.22 10.67 4.36
N LYS A 76 16.28 9.73 4.46
CA LYS A 76 16.29 8.50 3.63
C LYS A 76 16.23 8.79 2.12
N ARG A 77 15.37 9.73 1.71
CA ARG A 77 15.26 10.15 0.30
C ARG A 77 16.53 10.85 -0.18
N SER A 78 17.20 11.61 0.69
CA SER A 78 18.48 12.22 0.37
C SER A 78 19.62 11.20 0.23
N GLU A 79 19.60 10.16 1.06
CA GLU A 79 20.57 9.07 1.09
C GLU A 79 20.43 8.16 -0.13
N GLU A 80 19.20 7.81 -0.51
CA GLU A 80 18.89 7.09 -1.75
C GLU A 80 19.28 7.87 -3.00
N ALA A 81 19.01 9.18 -3.02
CA ALA A 81 19.41 10.06 -4.11
C ALA A 81 20.94 10.17 -4.22
N PHE A 82 21.63 10.23 -3.08
CA PHE A 82 23.09 10.24 -3.02
C PHE A 82 23.69 8.93 -3.55
N ASN A 83 23.23 7.78 -3.07
CA ASN A 83 23.70 6.47 -3.52
C ASN A 83 23.50 6.28 -5.03
N THR A 84 22.33 6.68 -5.55
CA THR A 84 22.05 6.63 -7.00
C THR A 84 23.01 7.53 -7.81
N ALA A 85 23.38 8.70 -7.27
CA ALA A 85 24.31 9.61 -7.90
C ALA A 85 25.75 9.06 -7.90
N VAL A 86 26.14 8.40 -6.79
CA VAL A 86 27.44 7.72 -6.65
C VAL A 86 27.53 6.55 -7.64
N ASP A 87 26.53 5.68 -7.72
CA ASP A 87 26.52 4.55 -8.65
C ASP A 87 26.69 5.01 -10.10
N ARG A 88 25.98 6.07 -10.51
CA ARG A 88 26.14 6.67 -11.84
C ARG A 88 27.51 7.28 -12.08
N ALA A 89 28.15 7.81 -11.04
CA ALA A 89 29.51 8.35 -11.16
C ALA A 89 30.54 7.23 -11.30
N VAL A 90 30.35 6.11 -10.58
CA VAL A 90 31.18 4.91 -10.67
C VAL A 90 31.09 4.29 -12.06
N ASP A 91 29.88 4.12 -12.60
CA ASP A 91 29.66 3.59 -13.96
C ASP A 91 30.35 4.46 -15.04
N LYS A 92 30.38 5.78 -14.86
CA LYS A 92 31.08 6.69 -15.78
C LYS A 92 32.60 6.62 -15.64
N MET A 93 33.10 6.35 -14.45
CA MET A 93 34.54 6.30 -14.16
C MET A 93 35.17 4.96 -14.55
N MET A 94 34.37 3.88 -14.56
CA MET A 94 34.79 2.52 -14.93
C MET A 94 34.03 1.99 -16.15
N PRO A 95 34.24 2.55 -17.36
CA PRO A 95 33.71 1.95 -18.56
C PRO A 95 34.38 0.59 -18.81
N VAL A 96 33.56 -0.46 -18.96
CA VAL A 96 33.99 -1.78 -19.45
C VAL A 96 34.27 -1.73 -20.94
#